data_AF-A0A0D0E4X0-F1
#
_entry.id   AF-A0A0D0E4X0-F1
#
_cell.length_a   1.000
_cell.length_b   1.000
_cell.length_c   1.000
_cell.angle_alpha   90.00
_cell.angle_beta   90.00
_cell.angle_gamma   90.00
#
_symmetry.space_group_name_H-M   'P 1'
#
loop_
_entity.id
_entity.type
_entity.pdbx_description
1 polymer ?
#
loop_
_entity_poly.entity_id
_entity_poly.type
_entity_poly.pdbx_seq_one_letter_code
_entity_poly.pdbx_strand_id
1 'polypeptide(L)' 'MVYGTLVPLYSCPGFYGNSLYDCNSNYSMNVQIVSTPDLCIIDYSVGLPGSQHDSTALVETFISKEHLVLLGDDE' A
#
# COMPACT_ATOMS: atom_id res chain seq x y z
N MET A 1 5.34 -11.25 -5.04
CA MET A 1 6.33 -10.17 -4.87
C MET A 1 5.60 -8.91 -4.41
N VAL A 2 6.18 -8.12 -3.53
CA VAL A 2 5.58 -6.86 -3.06
C VAL A 2 6.40 -5.69 -3.58
N TYR A 3 5.73 -4.70 -4.16
CA TYR A 3 6.34 -3.47 -4.64
C TYR A 3 5.61 -2.27 -4.03
N GLY A 4 6.34 -1.38 -3.38
CA GLY A 4 5.84 -0.09 -2.90
C GLY A 4 6.25 1.05 -3.82
N THR A 5 5.32 1.98 -4.08
CA THR A 5 5.61 3.19 -4.85
C THR A 5 4.81 4.38 -4.35
N LEU A 6 5.42 5.57 -4.37
CA LEU A 6 4.73 6.82 -4.10
C LEU A 6 4.09 7.33 -5.39
N VAL A 7 2.77 7.40 -5.41
CA VAL A 7 2.00 7.93 -6.53
C VAL A 7 1.69 9.40 -6.25
N PRO A 8 2.17 10.34 -7.10
CA PRO A 8 1.87 11.76 -6.94
C PRO A 8 0.40 12.04 -7.25
N LEU A 9 -0.22 12.90 -6.44
CA LEU A 9 -1.58 13.39 -6.64
C LEU A 9 -1.53 14.76 -7.33
N TYR A 10 -2.47 14.98 -8.26
CA TYR A 10 -2.56 16.24 -9.01
C TYR A 10 -2.89 17.44 -8.10
N SER A 11 -3.68 17.22 -7.05
CA SER A 11 -4.16 18.26 -6.14
C SER A 11 -4.37 17.72 -4.73
N CYS A 12 -4.51 18.63 -3.75
CA CYS A 12 -4.86 18.27 -2.39
C CYS A 12 -6.17 17.45 -2.38
N PRO A 13 -6.16 16.22 -1.83
CA PRO A 13 -7.36 15.41 -1.74
C PRO A 13 -8.33 15.98 -0.70
N GLY A 14 -9.63 15.93 -1.01
CA GLY A 14 -10.67 16.43 -0.09
C GLY A 14 -10.77 15.63 1.21
N PHE A 15 -10.35 14.37 1.20
CA PHE A 15 -10.22 13.51 2.38
C PHE A 15 -8.75 13.38 2.78
N TYR A 16 -8.48 13.38 4.09
CA TYR A 16 -7.14 13.30 4.69
C TYR A 16 -6.19 14.49 4.41
N GLY A 17 -6.51 15.38 3.44
CA GLY A 17 -5.89 16.69 3.27
C GLY A 17 -4.36 16.67 3.34
N ASN A 18 -3.80 17.44 4.28
CA ASN A 18 -2.37 17.58 4.50
C ASN A 18 -1.67 16.31 5.01
N SER A 19 -2.39 15.26 5.42
CA SER A 19 -1.77 14.00 5.84
C SER A 19 -1.06 13.29 4.68
N LEU A 20 -1.43 13.62 3.43
CA LEU A 20 -0.79 13.11 2.21
C LEU A 20 0.29 14.06 1.67
N TYR A 21 0.67 15.10 2.44
CA TYR A 21 1.72 16.02 2.05
C TYR A 21 3.09 15.49 2.47
N ASP A 22 3.95 15.22 1.50
CA ASP A 22 5.25 14.60 1.72
C ASP A 22 6.40 15.61 1.87
N CYS A 23 7.58 15.13 2.25
CA CYS A 23 8.76 15.95 2.50
C CYS A 23 9.29 16.68 1.26
N ASN A 24 8.93 16.23 0.06
CA ASN A 24 9.24 16.89 -1.21
C ASN A 24 8.19 17.95 -1.58
N SER A 25 7.32 18.34 -0.65
CA SER A 25 6.28 19.36 -0.87
C SER A 25 5.28 18.99 -1.96
N ASN A 26 5.04 17.70 -2.15
CA ASN A 26 4.01 17.18 -3.05
C ASN A 26 2.91 16.49 -2.25
N TYR A 27 1.75 16.33 -2.87
CA TYR A 27 0.76 15.39 -2.38
C TYR A 27 1.07 14.03 -3.00
N SER A 28 1.31 13.02 -2.18
CA SER A 28 1.58 11.66 -2.67
C SER A 28 0.91 10.62 -1.79
N MET A 29 0.52 9.52 -2.44
CA MET A 29 -0.06 8.36 -1.77
C MET A 29 0.91 7.19 -1.92
N ASN A 30 1.18 6.51 -0.82
CA ASN A 30 1.93 5.28 -0.85
C ASN A 30 1.01 4.16 -1.33
N VAL A 31 1.40 3.45 -2.38
CA VAL A 31 0.67 2.30 -2.92
C VAL A 31 1.60 1.10 -2.91
N GLN A 32 1.16 0.04 -2.24
CA GLN A 32 1.84 -1.25 -2.29
C GLN A 32 1.01 -2.23 -3.09
N ILE A 33 1.69 -2.94 -3.98
CA ILE A 33 1.09 -3.91 -4.89
C ILE A 33 1.68 -5.27 -4.58
N VAL A 34 0.80 -6.25 -4.40
CA VAL A 34 1.17 -7.66 -4.32
C VAL A 34 0.85 -8.31 -5.65
N SER A 35 1.88 -8.87 -6.28
CA SER A 35 1.75 -9.55 -7.57
C SER A 35 2.27 -10.98 -7.54
N THR A 36 1.70 -11.84 -8.39
CA THR A 36 2.27 -13.16 -8.68
C THR A 36 3.49 -13.03 -9.61
N PRO A 37 4.32 -14.09 -9.75
CA PRO A 37 5.43 -14.10 -10.72
C PRO A 37 4.99 -13.85 -12.17
N ASP A 38 3.74 -14.17 -12.50
CA ASP A 38 3.13 -13.94 -13.82
C ASP A 38 2.62 -12.49 -14.02
N LEU A 39 3.03 -11.56 -13.14
CA LEU A 39 2.65 -10.15 -13.15
C LEU A 39 1.15 -9.86 -12.92
N CYS A 40 0.39 -10.84 -12.43
CA CYS A 40 -1.00 -10.62 -12.03
C CYS A 40 -1.04 -9.89 -10.69
N ILE A 41 -1.77 -8.77 -10.62
CA ILE A 41 -2.02 -8.06 -9.37
C ILE A 41 -3.11 -8.82 -8.61
N ILE A 42 -2.78 -9.30 -7.42
CA ILE A 42 -3.70 -10.08 -6.58
C ILE A 42 -4.21 -9.29 -5.38
N ASP A 43 -3.46 -8.27 -4.96
CA ASP A 43 -3.85 -7.42 -3.85
C ASP A 43 -3.10 -6.07 -3.90
N TYR A 44 -3.64 -5.06 -3.24
CA TYR A 44 -3.01 -3.78 -3.07
C TYR A 44 -3.39 -3.14 -1.73
N SER A 45 -2.53 -2.27 -1.23
CA SER A 45 -2.84 -1.39 -0.11
C SER A 45 -2.39 0.02 -0.39
N VAL A 46 -3.07 0.96 0.28
CA VAL A 46 -2.78 2.39 0.19
C VAL A 46 -2.48 2.93 1.58
N GLY A 47 -1.51 3.83 1.66
CA GLY A 47 -1.05 4.38 2.93
C GLY A 47 -0.60 5.83 2.81
N LEU A 48 -0.32 6.41 3.97
CA LEU A 48 0.28 7.74 4.06
C LEU A 48 1.71 7.73 3.50
N PRO A 49 2.17 8.85 2.92
CA PRO A 49 3.54 8.97 2.47
C PRO A 49 4.51 8.88 3.65
N GLY A 50 5.56 8.07 3.48
CA GLY A 50 6.63 7.91 4.48
C GLY A 50 7.07 6.46 4.65
N SER A 51 8.38 6.22 4.77
CA SER A 51 8.95 4.87 4.78
C SER A 51 8.57 4.02 6.00
N GLN A 52 8.20 4.63 7.13
CA GLN A 52 7.66 3.90 8.28
C GLN A 52 6.27 3.31 8.00
N HIS A 53 5.51 3.92 7.07
CA HIS A 53 4.17 3.47 6.72
C HIS A 53 4.18 2.37 5.66
N ASP A 54 5.30 2.13 4.98
CA ASP A 54 5.45 1.02 4.03
C ASP A 54 5.14 -0.33 4.73
N SER A 55 5.74 -0.59 5.88
CA SER A 55 5.48 -1.85 6.61
C SER A 55 4.04 -1.94 7.12
N THR A 56 3.43 -0.81 7.46
CA THR A 56 2.04 -0.75 7.95
C THR A 56 1.04 -0.98 6.84
N ALA A 57 1.30 -0.44 5.64
CA ALA A 57 0.44 -0.66 4.47
C ALA A 57 0.38 -2.15 4.10
N LEU A 58 1.46 -2.91 4.30
CA LEU A 58 1.45 -4.34 4.06
C LEU A 58 0.49 -5.08 5.01
N VAL A 59 0.48 -4.74 6.30
CA VAL A 59 -0.43 -5.33 7.30
C VAL A 59 -1.90 -5.07 6.96
N GLU A 60 -2.18 -3.98 6.24
CA GLU A 60 -3.53 -3.62 5.83
C GLU A 60 -4.07 -4.42 4.64
N THR A 61 -3.20 -5.11 3.89
CA THR A 61 -3.57 -5.93 2.73
C THR A 61 -4.50 -7.09 3.11
N PHE A 62 -5.37 -7.49 2.19
CA PHE A 62 -6.29 -8.62 2.38
C PHE A 62 -5.51 -9.92 2.59
N ILE A 63 -4.42 -10.12 1.85
CA ILE A 63 -3.54 -11.29 2.00
C ILE A 63 -2.95 -11.35 3.41
N SER A 64 -2.57 -10.22 4.00
CA SER A 64 -2.01 -10.21 5.35
C SER A 64 -3.06 -10.45 6.43
N LYS A 65 -4.30 -9.96 6.23
CA LYS A 65 -5.42 -10.13 7.16
C LYS A 65 -5.99 -11.56 7.14
N GLU A 66 -6.16 -12.11 5.95
CA GLU A 66 -6.80 -13.42 5.72
C GLU A 66 -5.79 -14.53 5.39
N HIS A 67 -4.52 -14.32 5.72
CA HIS A 67 -3.42 -15.25 5.43
C HIS A 67 -3.72 -16.69 5.87
N LEU A 68 -4.34 -16.86 7.04
CA LEU A 68 -4.71 -18.17 7.60
C LEU A 68 -5.77 -18.89 6.75
N VAL A 69 -6.74 -18.15 6.21
CA VAL A 69 -7.79 -18.71 5.35
C VAL A 69 -7.24 -19.03 3.96
N LEU A 70 -6.29 -18.21 3.49
CA LEU A 70 -5.70 -18.33 2.15
C LEU A 70 -4.65 -19.44 2.04
N LEU A 71 -3.88 -19.70 3.10
CA LEU A 71 -2.86 -20.76 3.12
C LEU A 71 -3.35 -22.11 3.66
N GLY A 72 -4.46 -22.12 4.42
CA GLY A 72 -4.96 -23.32 5.09
C GLY A 72 -4.09 -23.74 6.29
N ASP A 73 -4.58 -24.69 7.09
CA ASP A 73 -3.95 -25.16 8.33
C ASP A 73 -2.67 -26.03 8.11
N ASP A 74 -2.21 -26.22 6.87
CA ASP A 74 -1.08 -27.09 6.52
C ASP A 74 0.27 -26.33 6.44
N GLU A 75 0.51 -25.39 7.37
CA GLU A 75 1.85 -24.93 7.79
C GLU A 75 1.98 -24.88 9.32
#